data_AF-A0A352MDH6-F1
#
_entry.id   AF-A0A352MDH6-F1
#
_cell.length_a   1.000
_cell.length_b   1.000
_cell.length_c   1.000
_cell.angle_alpha   90.00
_cell.angle_beta   90.00
_cell.angle_gamma   90.00
#
_symmetry.space_group_name_H-M   'P 1'
#
loop_
_entity.id
_entity.type
_entity.pdbx_description
1 polymer ?
#
loop_
_entity_poly.entity_id
_entity_poly.type
_entity_poly.pdbx_seq_one_letter_code
_entity_poly.pdbx_strand_id
1 'polypeptide(L)'
;DTVYQITSGKINPEYLINLGKYKLPDELRPERLGISQLQKFRDNGHNYFFTQVFEASERIFIGAYSHGEPESSRYFIYNKLKKECTLLSGYDNKSTGFVNDWDGGIDFWPTGQLNENQVFMPITPLQFKKQLSGISKDNNVIKYPENKSRLLNLISSMDETDNPILMVVTLNKN
;
A
#
# COMPACT_ATOMS: atom_id res chain seq x y z
N ASP A 1 10.24 14.27 0.97
CA ASP A 1 10.34 13.63 -0.36
C ASP A 1 9.51 14.40 -1.36
N THR A 2 9.94 14.44 -2.61
CA THR A 2 9.32 15.29 -3.64
C THR A 2 8.92 14.42 -4.82
N VAL A 3 7.67 14.57 -5.26
CA VAL A 3 7.16 13.97 -6.49
C VAL A 3 7.34 15.00 -7.60
N TYR A 4 7.97 14.56 -8.69
CA TYR A 4 8.26 15.42 -9.83
C TYR A 4 7.42 15.01 -11.03
N GLN A 5 6.86 16.01 -11.72
CA GLN A 5 6.34 15.84 -13.06
C GLN A 5 7.49 16.02 -14.06
N ILE A 6 7.73 15.02 -14.88
CA ILE A 6 8.72 15.06 -15.95
C ILE A 6 7.97 15.21 -17.28
N THR A 7 8.20 16.32 -17.96
CA THR A 7 7.72 16.58 -19.33
C THR A 7 8.94 16.76 -20.25
N SER A 8 8.74 16.79 -21.56
CA SER A 8 9.84 16.89 -22.55
C SER A 8 10.77 18.08 -22.27
N GLY A 9 11.86 17.81 -21.53
CA GLY A 9 12.90 18.78 -21.17
C GLY A 9 12.70 19.54 -19.85
N LYS A 10 11.65 19.26 -19.05
CA LYS A 10 11.42 19.94 -17.76
C LYS A 10 11.14 18.96 -16.64
N ILE A 11 11.71 19.26 -15.47
CA ILE A 11 11.46 18.56 -14.21
C ILE A 11 10.85 19.58 -13.26
N ASN A 12 9.56 19.44 -12.98
CA ASN A 12 8.83 20.35 -12.10
C ASN A 12 8.44 19.63 -10.80
N PRO A 13 8.71 20.19 -9.61
CA PRO A 13 8.18 19.64 -8.37
C PRO A 13 6.66 19.83 -8.35
N GLU A 14 5.92 18.74 -8.19
CA GLU A 14 4.45 18.75 -8.16
C GLU A 14 3.94 18.62 -6.73
N TYR A 15 4.47 17.66 -5.97
CA TYR A 15 4.07 17.41 -4.58
C TYR A 15 5.28 17.33 -3.65
N LEU A 16 5.14 17.92 -2.47
CA LEU A 16 6.10 17.79 -1.36
C LEU A 16 5.48 16.95 -0.24
N ILE A 17 6.04 15.77 0.00
CA ILE A 17 5.70 14.92 1.14
C ILE A 17 6.68 15.21 2.27
N ASN A 18 6.21 15.94 3.28
CA ASN A 18 7.02 16.30 4.44
C ASN A 18 6.88 15.25 5.56
N LEU A 19 7.89 14.38 5.69
CA LEU A 19 7.97 13.39 6.77
C LEU A 19 8.40 14.00 8.12
N GLY A 20 8.85 15.25 8.16
CA GLY A 20 9.31 15.92 9.38
C GLY A 20 10.37 15.10 10.12
N LYS A 21 10.14 14.85 11.41
CA LYS A 21 11.04 14.06 12.28
C LYS A 21 11.19 12.58 11.86
N TYR A 22 10.33 12.09 10.97
CA TYR A 22 10.34 10.71 10.49
C TYR A 22 11.16 10.55 9.19
N LYS A 23 11.72 11.63 8.64
CA LYS A 23 12.65 11.57 7.51
C LYS A 23 14.00 11.04 7.97
N LEU A 24 14.58 10.08 7.25
CA LEU A 24 15.93 9.60 7.50
C LEU A 24 16.95 10.75 7.42
N PRO A 25 17.76 11.00 8.48
CA PRO A 25 18.85 11.96 8.46
C PRO A 25 19.86 11.65 7.35
N ASP A 26 20.40 12.68 6.71
CA ASP A 26 21.25 12.50 5.54
C ASP A 26 22.53 11.72 5.88
N GLU A 27 23.12 11.96 7.04
CA GLU A 27 24.27 11.22 7.60
C GLU A 27 24.04 9.72 7.82
N LEU A 28 22.77 9.28 7.96
CA LEU A 28 22.43 7.86 8.12
C LEU A 28 22.11 7.15 6.80
N ARG A 29 22.12 7.87 5.68
CA ARG A 29 21.83 7.30 4.36
C ARG A 29 22.92 6.30 3.95
N PRO A 30 22.55 5.12 3.41
CA PRO A 30 23.52 4.13 2.93
C PRO A 30 24.55 4.71 1.96
N GLU A 31 24.14 5.65 1.10
CA GLU A 31 24.99 6.33 0.12
C GLU A 31 26.04 7.25 0.76
N ARG A 32 25.81 7.72 2.01
CA ARG A 32 26.74 8.57 2.77
C ARG A 32 27.64 7.78 3.71
N LEU A 33 27.11 6.71 4.29
CA LEU A 33 27.81 5.86 5.26
C LEU A 33 28.94 5.03 4.63
N GLY A 34 28.78 4.63 3.37
CA GLY A 34 29.66 3.69 2.70
C GLY A 34 29.42 2.24 3.14
N ILE A 35 29.88 1.28 2.33
CA ILE A 35 29.56 -0.15 2.47
C ILE A 35 29.95 -0.70 3.86
N SER A 36 31.05 -0.22 4.44
CA SER A 36 31.56 -0.69 5.74
C SER A 36 30.71 -0.26 6.94
N GLN A 37 29.73 0.64 6.76
CA GLN A 37 28.91 1.18 7.85
C GLN A 37 27.41 0.89 7.67
N LEU A 38 27.03 -0.02 6.77
CA LEU A 38 25.63 -0.41 6.53
C LEU A 38 24.91 -0.91 7.79
N GLN A 39 25.64 -1.48 8.75
CA GLN A 39 25.04 -1.91 10.01
C GLN A 39 24.47 -0.73 10.81
N LYS A 40 25.13 0.44 10.78
CA LYS A 40 24.60 1.65 11.44
C LYS A 40 23.25 2.08 10.85
N PHE A 41 23.07 1.96 9.54
CA PHE A 41 21.78 2.24 8.91
C PHE A 41 20.71 1.26 9.42
N ARG A 42 21.01 -0.04 9.48
CA ARG A 42 20.06 -1.05 9.98
C ARG A 42 19.66 -0.79 11.44
N ASP A 43 20.64 -0.47 12.28
CA ASP A 43 20.42 -0.26 13.72
C ASP A 43 19.59 1.01 14.00
N ASN A 44 19.74 2.05 13.17
CA ASN A 44 19.12 3.36 13.40
C ASN A 44 17.91 3.65 12.49
N GLY A 45 17.71 2.86 11.44
CA GLY A 45 16.69 3.10 10.41
C GLY A 45 15.25 2.88 10.86
N HIS A 46 15.02 2.10 11.93
CA HIS A 46 13.69 1.62 12.33
C HIS A 46 12.66 2.73 12.61
N ASN A 47 13.10 3.91 13.06
CA ASN A 47 12.22 5.07 13.33
C ASN A 47 11.94 5.96 12.11
N TYR A 48 12.55 5.67 10.97
CA TYR A 48 12.49 6.51 9.78
C TYR A 48 11.74 5.83 8.65
N PHE A 49 11.15 6.67 7.80
CA PHE A 49 10.31 6.24 6.70
C PHE A 49 10.83 6.78 5.37
N PHE A 50 10.54 6.03 4.31
CA PHE A 50 10.59 6.53 2.94
C PHE A 50 9.20 6.40 2.32
N THR A 51 8.90 7.21 1.30
CA THR A 51 7.60 7.16 0.64
C THR A 51 7.65 6.56 -0.76
N GLN A 52 6.61 5.78 -1.07
CA GLN A 52 6.24 5.40 -2.42
C GLN A 52 4.92 6.10 -2.76
N VAL A 53 4.83 6.60 -3.98
CA VAL A 53 3.68 7.34 -4.46
C VAL A 53 3.13 6.68 -5.70
N PHE A 54 1.81 6.52 -5.75
CA PHE A 54 1.06 6.09 -6.92
C PHE A 54 -0.11 7.05 -7.12
N GLU A 55 -0.23 7.64 -8.30
CA GLU A 55 -1.30 8.56 -8.64
C GLU A 55 -2.28 7.89 -9.61
N ALA A 56 -3.58 7.97 -9.32
CA ALA A 56 -4.64 7.54 -10.22
C ALA A 56 -5.88 8.42 -10.02
N SER A 57 -6.45 8.92 -11.11
CA SER A 57 -7.58 9.87 -11.08
C SER A 57 -7.27 11.08 -10.18
N GLU A 58 -8.21 11.44 -9.31
CA GLU A 58 -8.12 12.54 -8.33
C GLU A 58 -7.58 12.08 -6.98
N ARG A 59 -6.78 11.01 -6.96
CA ARG A 59 -6.22 10.39 -5.75
C ARG A 59 -4.72 10.16 -5.88
N ILE A 60 -4.01 10.41 -4.78
CA ILE A 60 -2.61 10.04 -4.60
C ILE A 60 -2.55 9.04 -3.45
N PHE A 61 -2.06 7.84 -3.75
CA PHE A 61 -1.81 6.76 -2.81
C PHE A 61 -0.36 6.89 -2.33
N ILE A 62 -0.17 7.02 -1.02
CA ILE A 62 1.14 7.24 -0.40
C ILE A 62 1.40 6.11 0.59
N GLY A 63 2.34 5.24 0.27
CA GLY A 63 2.88 4.26 1.20
C GLY A 63 4.11 4.83 1.88
N ALA A 64 4.08 4.96 3.20
CA ALA A 64 5.24 5.30 4.02
C ALA A 64 5.76 4.02 4.67
N TYR A 65 6.92 3.55 4.20
CA TYR A 65 7.51 2.30 4.65
C TYR A 65 8.66 2.57 5.61
N SER A 66 8.70 1.85 6.73
CA SER A 66 9.82 1.94 7.68
C SER A 66 11.09 1.35 7.03
N HIS A 67 12.24 1.95 7.33
CA HIS A 67 13.53 1.38 6.91
C HIS A 67 13.95 0.15 7.74
N GLY A 68 13.36 -0.10 8.91
CA GLY A 68 13.75 -1.21 9.79
C GLY A 68 12.64 -2.21 10.10
N GLU A 69 11.37 -1.79 10.10
CA GLU A 69 10.23 -2.62 10.50
C GLU A 69 9.10 -2.55 9.46
N PRO A 70 9.04 -3.47 8.49
CA PRO A 70 8.02 -3.42 7.43
C PRO A 70 6.57 -3.36 7.93
N GLU A 71 6.28 -4.01 9.07
CA GLU A 71 4.96 -4.00 9.73
C GLU A 71 4.55 -2.62 10.28
N SER A 72 5.52 -1.72 10.44
CA SER A 72 5.30 -0.34 10.89
C SER A 72 4.93 0.61 9.74
N SER A 73 4.72 0.09 8.53
CA SER A 73 4.30 0.89 7.36
C SER A 73 2.96 1.59 7.58
N ARG A 74 2.74 2.70 6.88
CA ARG A 74 1.54 3.53 6.95
C ARG A 74 1.07 3.89 5.55
N TYR A 75 -0.22 3.78 5.32
CA TYR A 75 -0.85 4.01 4.03
C TYR A 75 -1.78 5.22 4.11
N PHE A 76 -1.62 6.15 3.18
CA PHE A 76 -2.41 7.36 3.11
C PHE A 76 -3.03 7.51 1.74
N ILE A 77 -4.23 8.08 1.68
CA ILE A 77 -4.82 8.56 0.44
C ILE A 77 -5.03 10.07 0.52
N TYR A 78 -4.49 10.78 -0.47
CA TYR A 78 -4.72 12.21 -0.64
C TYR A 78 -5.73 12.45 -1.76
N ASN A 79 -6.76 13.24 -1.45
CA ASN A 79 -7.77 13.68 -2.41
C ASN A 79 -7.36 15.03 -3.00
N LYS A 80 -7.03 15.05 -4.29
CA LYS A 80 -6.54 16.25 -5.00
C LYS A 80 -7.55 17.40 -4.99
N LEU A 81 -8.85 17.09 -5.15
CA LEU A 81 -9.92 18.09 -5.20
C LEU A 81 -10.19 18.69 -3.82
N LYS A 82 -10.32 17.85 -2.80
CA LYS A 82 -10.62 18.30 -1.43
C LYS A 82 -9.39 18.83 -0.68
N LYS A 83 -8.19 18.50 -1.17
CA LYS A 83 -6.91 18.75 -0.51
C LYS A 83 -6.82 18.13 0.88
N GLU A 84 -7.43 16.96 1.04
CA GLU A 84 -7.50 16.20 2.29
C GLU A 84 -6.64 14.95 2.20
N CYS A 85 -5.90 14.66 3.27
CA CYS A 85 -5.14 13.43 3.41
C CYS A 85 -5.78 12.55 4.49
N THR A 86 -6.01 11.28 4.18
CA THR A 86 -6.60 10.31 5.09
C THR A 86 -5.61 9.19 5.35
N LEU A 87 -5.27 8.95 6.62
CA LEU A 87 -4.56 7.74 7.05
C LEU A 87 -5.54 6.56 6.98
N LEU A 88 -5.13 5.47 6.34
CA LEU A 88 -5.88 4.24 6.29
C LEU A 88 -5.42 3.32 7.43
N SER A 89 -6.34 2.98 8.33
CA SER A 89 -6.09 2.07 9.45
C SER A 89 -7.13 0.97 9.44
N GLY A 90 -6.69 -0.26 9.64
CA GLY A 90 -7.52 -1.42 9.91
C GLY A 90 -8.06 -1.43 11.35
N TYR A 91 -8.85 -2.44 11.66
CA TYR A 91 -9.55 -2.58 12.95
C TYR A 91 -8.62 -2.73 14.16
N ASP A 92 -7.41 -3.25 13.97
CA ASP A 92 -6.38 -3.38 15.01
C ASP A 92 -5.46 -2.15 15.12
N ASN A 93 -5.86 -1.03 14.51
CA ASN A 93 -5.07 0.20 14.34
C ASN A 93 -3.75 0.01 13.55
N LYS A 94 -3.54 -1.14 12.90
CA LYS A 94 -2.44 -1.28 11.93
C LYS A 94 -2.89 -0.78 10.59
N SER A 95 -1.95 -0.20 9.84
CA SER A 95 -2.25 0.30 8.50
C SER A 95 -2.06 -0.83 7.50
N THR A 96 -3.16 -1.26 6.86
CA THR A 96 -3.17 -2.41 5.93
C THR A 96 -3.62 -2.04 4.52
N GLY A 97 -3.83 -0.74 4.25
CA GLY A 97 -4.44 -0.24 3.02
C GLY A 97 -5.95 -0.08 3.19
N PHE A 98 -6.71 -0.32 2.11
CA PHE A 98 -8.17 -0.31 2.17
C PHE A 98 -8.68 -1.62 2.73
N VAL A 99 -9.28 -1.56 3.92
CA VAL A 99 -9.96 -2.70 4.54
C VAL A 99 -10.97 -3.30 3.56
N ASN A 100 -10.82 -4.58 3.26
CA ASN A 100 -11.74 -5.29 2.37
C ASN A 100 -12.96 -5.80 3.15
N ASP A 101 -13.91 -4.90 3.40
CA ASP A 101 -15.20 -5.23 4.01
C ASP A 101 -16.24 -5.77 3.00
N TRP A 102 -15.83 -6.00 1.74
CA TRP A 102 -16.72 -6.46 0.68
C TRP A 102 -16.97 -7.96 0.76
N ASP A 103 -15.90 -8.75 0.65
CA ASP A 103 -15.91 -10.21 0.74
C ASP A 103 -15.07 -10.74 1.92
N GLY A 104 -14.39 -9.85 2.65
CA GLY A 104 -13.53 -10.22 3.78
C GLY A 104 -12.21 -10.85 3.37
N GLY A 105 -11.80 -10.70 2.10
CA GLY A 105 -10.51 -11.17 1.58
C GLY A 105 -9.33 -10.31 2.01
N ILE A 106 -8.32 -10.21 1.15
CA ILE A 106 -7.12 -9.40 1.40
C ILE A 106 -7.46 -7.90 1.24
N ASP A 107 -6.92 -7.07 2.14
CA ASP A 107 -7.03 -5.61 2.06
C ASP A 107 -6.36 -5.07 0.78
N PHE A 108 -6.93 -4.02 0.22
CA PHE A 108 -6.53 -3.51 -1.09
C PHE A 108 -5.49 -2.39 -0.99
N TRP A 109 -4.42 -2.50 -1.78
CA TRP A 109 -3.49 -1.40 -2.04
C TRP A 109 -3.04 -1.43 -3.51
N PRO A 110 -3.20 -0.34 -4.29
CA PRO A 110 -2.99 -0.41 -5.73
C PRO A 110 -1.51 -0.56 -6.09
N THR A 111 -1.22 -1.46 -7.01
CA THR A 111 0.12 -1.65 -7.59
C THR A 111 0.17 -1.23 -9.07
N GLY A 112 -0.98 -0.92 -9.67
CA GLY A 112 -1.09 -0.50 -11.06
C GLY A 112 -2.49 0.02 -11.41
N GLN A 113 -2.62 0.52 -12.64
CA GLN A 113 -3.88 1.02 -13.20
C GLN A 113 -4.20 0.32 -14.53
N LEU A 114 -5.48 0.05 -14.76
CA LEU A 114 -5.99 -0.45 -16.03
C LEU A 114 -6.44 0.71 -16.93
N ASN A 115 -6.97 1.78 -16.33
CA ASN A 115 -7.39 3.02 -16.99
C ASN A 115 -7.48 4.15 -15.94
N GLU A 116 -8.04 5.29 -16.32
CA GLU A 116 -8.08 6.51 -15.49
C GLU A 116 -8.63 6.31 -14.07
N ASN A 117 -9.64 5.46 -13.87
CA ASN A 117 -10.28 5.26 -12.58
C ASN A 117 -10.33 3.81 -12.10
N GLN A 118 -9.68 2.88 -12.80
CA GLN A 118 -9.57 1.49 -12.37
C GLN A 118 -8.14 1.15 -12.01
N VAL A 119 -7.97 0.75 -10.76
CA VAL A 119 -6.69 0.34 -10.18
C VAL A 119 -6.74 -1.13 -9.83
N PHE A 120 -5.58 -1.79 -9.79
CA PHE A 120 -5.52 -3.20 -9.49
C PHE A 120 -4.39 -3.57 -8.54
N MET A 121 -4.56 -4.73 -7.90
CA MET A 121 -3.55 -5.41 -7.10
C MET A 121 -3.56 -6.91 -7.47
N PRO A 122 -2.44 -7.49 -7.93
CA PRO A 122 -2.32 -8.92 -8.13
C PRO A 122 -2.14 -9.62 -6.78
N ILE A 123 -2.83 -10.75 -6.61
CA ILE A 123 -2.77 -11.57 -5.41
C ILE A 123 -2.53 -13.02 -5.82
N THR A 124 -1.46 -13.61 -5.32
CA THR A 124 -1.17 -15.02 -5.57
C THR A 124 -2.11 -15.93 -4.78
N PRO A 125 -2.42 -17.13 -5.29
CA PRO A 125 -3.20 -18.13 -4.54
C PRO A 125 -2.56 -18.48 -3.18
N LEU A 126 -1.22 -18.54 -3.12
CA LEU A 126 -0.47 -18.75 -1.87
C LEU A 126 -0.75 -17.66 -0.83
N GLN A 127 -0.80 -16.38 -1.23
CA GLN A 127 -1.15 -15.27 -0.32
C GLN A 127 -2.57 -15.43 0.24
N PHE A 128 -3.54 -15.75 -0.62
CA PHE A 128 -4.91 -16.00 -0.18
C PHE A 128 -4.99 -17.15 0.83
N LYS A 129 -4.36 -18.30 0.55
CA LYS A 129 -4.40 -19.46 1.46
C LYS A 129 -3.79 -19.15 2.82
N LYS A 130 -2.67 -18.41 2.85
CA LYS A 130 -2.06 -17.94 4.10
C LYS A 130 -2.99 -17.03 4.89
N GLN A 131 -3.64 -16.08 4.23
CA GLN A 131 -4.49 -15.09 4.92
C GLN A 131 -5.86 -15.66 5.33
N LEU A 132 -6.46 -16.55 4.52
CA LEU A 132 -7.73 -17.22 4.84
C LEU A 132 -7.67 -18.04 6.13
N SER A 133 -6.50 -18.61 6.44
CA SER A 133 -6.27 -19.28 7.72
C SER A 133 -6.44 -18.34 8.93
N GLY A 134 -6.24 -17.03 8.73
CA GLY A 134 -6.44 -15.97 9.72
C GLY A 134 -7.80 -15.26 9.65
N ILE A 135 -8.37 -15.09 8.44
CA ILE A 135 -9.65 -14.38 8.19
C ILE A 135 -10.84 -14.99 8.96
N SER A 136 -10.77 -16.28 9.33
CA SER A 136 -11.79 -16.94 10.14
C SER A 136 -11.97 -16.35 11.56
N LYS A 137 -11.09 -15.45 12.00
CA LYS A 137 -11.05 -14.93 13.38
C LYS A 137 -11.52 -13.48 13.55
N ASP A 138 -11.71 -12.72 12.49
CA ASP A 138 -12.09 -11.30 12.60
C ASP A 138 -13.59 -11.07 12.41
N ASN A 139 -14.18 -10.34 13.38
CA ASN A 139 -15.60 -9.97 13.46
C ASN A 139 -16.01 -8.89 12.43
N ASN A 140 -15.34 -8.81 11.27
CA ASN A 140 -15.66 -7.79 10.28
C ASN A 140 -17.05 -8.05 9.69
N VAL A 141 -17.87 -7.00 9.64
CA VAL A 141 -19.20 -7.05 9.01
C VAL A 141 -18.98 -7.09 7.50
N ILE A 142 -18.94 -8.30 6.95
CA ILE A 142 -18.79 -8.52 5.51
C ILE A 142 -20.08 -8.07 4.82
N LYS A 143 -19.98 -7.09 3.92
CA LYS A 143 -21.13 -6.50 3.22
C LYS A 143 -21.78 -7.47 2.25
N TYR A 144 -21.02 -8.37 1.62
CA TYR A 144 -21.49 -9.28 0.57
C TYR A 144 -21.05 -10.73 0.84
N PRO A 145 -21.77 -11.46 1.73
CA PRO A 145 -21.44 -12.85 2.09
C PRO A 145 -21.44 -13.83 0.91
N GLU A 146 -22.24 -13.58 -0.12
CA GLU A 146 -22.25 -14.36 -1.36
C GLU A 146 -20.93 -14.20 -2.14
N ASN A 147 -20.34 -13.00 -2.15
CA ASN A 147 -19.04 -12.76 -2.77
C ASN A 147 -17.92 -13.43 -1.98
N LYS A 148 -18.00 -13.44 -0.64
CA LYS A 148 -17.11 -14.25 0.21
C LYS A 148 -17.14 -15.72 -0.20
N SER A 149 -18.33 -16.28 -0.34
CA SER A 149 -18.50 -17.70 -0.69
C SER A 149 -17.92 -17.99 -2.08
N ARG A 150 -18.12 -17.09 -3.05
CA ARG A 150 -17.52 -17.21 -4.39
C ARG A 150 -15.99 -17.11 -4.35
N LEU A 151 -15.44 -16.18 -3.57
CA LEU A 151 -14.00 -16.06 -3.38
C LEU A 151 -13.43 -17.35 -2.77
N LEU A 152 -14.02 -17.86 -1.69
CA LEU A 152 -13.57 -19.11 -1.04
C LEU A 152 -13.60 -20.30 -1.99
N ASN A 153 -14.65 -20.44 -2.81
CA ASN A 153 -14.77 -21.50 -3.82
C ASN A 153 -13.74 -21.34 -4.96
N LEU A 154 -13.42 -20.11 -5.35
CA LEU A 154 -12.35 -19.86 -6.31
C LEU A 154 -11.00 -20.29 -5.73
N ILE A 155 -10.65 -19.80 -4.54
CA ILE A 155 -9.35 -20.10 -3.91
C ILE A 155 -9.18 -21.59 -3.59
N SER A 156 -10.25 -22.30 -3.21
CA SER A 156 -10.19 -23.74 -2.91
C SER A 156 -9.93 -24.60 -4.14
N SER A 157 -10.24 -24.10 -5.34
CA SER A 157 -10.01 -24.81 -6.60
C SER A 157 -8.66 -24.51 -7.27
N MET A 158 -7.88 -23.56 -6.73
CA MET A 158 -6.59 -23.14 -7.28
C MET A 158 -5.40 -23.79 -6.58
N ASP A 159 -4.34 -24.05 -7.35
CA ASP A 159 -3.03 -24.45 -6.84
C ASP A 159 -2.20 -23.23 -6.39
N GLU A 160 -1.27 -23.44 -5.45
CA GLU A 160 -0.45 -22.35 -4.90
C GLU A 160 0.46 -21.67 -5.94
N THR A 161 0.76 -22.40 -7.02
CA THR A 161 1.61 -21.95 -8.13
C THR A 161 0.81 -21.40 -9.31
N ASP A 162 -0.52 -21.38 -9.23
CA ASP A 162 -1.34 -20.80 -10.29
C ASP A 162 -1.10 -19.29 -10.41
N ASN A 163 -1.48 -18.75 -11.57
CA ASN A 163 -1.34 -17.32 -11.85
C ASN A 163 -2.06 -16.46 -10.80
N PRO A 164 -1.55 -15.25 -10.51
CA PRO A 164 -2.21 -14.33 -9.60
C PRO A 164 -3.63 -13.96 -10.07
N ILE A 165 -4.54 -13.84 -9.11
CA ILE A 165 -5.85 -13.21 -9.31
C ILE A 165 -5.66 -11.70 -9.25
N LEU A 166 -6.30 -10.96 -10.17
CA LEU A 166 -6.35 -9.51 -10.11
C LEU A 166 -7.56 -9.04 -9.31
N MET A 167 -7.31 -8.35 -8.19
CA MET A 167 -8.33 -7.54 -7.54
C MET A 167 -8.38 -6.18 -8.24
N VAL A 168 -9.51 -5.86 -8.86
CA VAL A 168 -9.72 -4.61 -9.59
C VAL A 168 -10.72 -3.75 -8.82
N VAL A 169 -10.33 -2.52 -8.52
CA VAL A 169 -11.16 -1.55 -7.80
C VAL A 169 -11.42 -0.35 -8.69
N THR A 170 -12.68 0.06 -8.76
CA THR A 170 -13.08 1.29 -9.45
C THR A 170 -13.15 2.43 -8.44
N LEU A 171 -12.41 3.50 -8.71
CA LEU A 171 -12.41 4.72 -7.91
C LEU A 171 -13.66 5.53 -8.23
N ASN A 172 -14.42 5.89 -7.19
CA ASN A 172 -15.55 6.78 -7.33
C ASN A 172 -15.07 8.15 -7.83
N LYS A 173 -15.66 8.61 -8.94
CA LYS A 173 -15.53 10.00 -9.38
C LYS A 173 -16.32 10.85 -8.39
N ASN A 174 -15.66 11.81 -7.77
CA ASN A 174 -16.34 12.86 -7.00
C ASN A 174 -16.80 13.95 -7.94
#